data_AF-A0A2A2TJZ4-F1
#
_entry.id   AF-A0A2A2TJZ4-F1
#
_cell.length_a   1.000
_cell.length_b   1.000
_cell.length_c   1.000
_cell.angle_alpha   90.00
_cell.angle_beta   90.00
_cell.angle_gamma   90.00
#
_symmetry.space_group_name_H-M   'P 1'
#
loop_
_entity.id
_entity.type
_entity.pdbx_description
1 polymer ?
#
loop_
_entity_poly.entity_id
_entity_poly.type
_entity_poly.pdbx_seq_one_letter_code
_entity_poly.pdbx_strand_id
1 'polypeptide(L)' 'MITIQHGLIRTDTRTNNNLDRQIKIKKIQLKIAQEGNMPFVIEAIQRQLAELEMGEVDLQQDSDFNALMSLLDN' A
#
# COMPACT_ATOMS: atom_id res chain seq x y z
N MET A 1 -15.44 -29.14 29.27
CA MET A 1 -15.39 -27.77 28.71
C MET A 1 -14.05 -27.61 28.02
N ILE A 2 -14.02 -27.64 26.68
CA ILE A 2 -12.80 -27.45 25.90
C ILE A 2 -13.10 -26.33 24.91
N THR A 3 -12.43 -25.19 25.08
CA THR A 3 -12.54 -24.05 24.17
C THR A 3 -11.52 -24.22 23.06
N ILE A 4 -11.97 -24.49 21.83
CA ILE A 4 -11.11 -24.52 20.64
C ILE A 4 -11.06 -23.09 20.08
N GLN A 5 -9.92 -22.42 20.23
CA GLN A 5 -9.61 -21.19 19.48
C GLN A 5 -9.16 -21.57 18.07
N HIS A 6 -10.06 -21.48 17.09
CA HIS A 6 -9.70 -21.48 15.68
C HIS A 6 -9.78 -20.04 15.16
N GLY A 7 -8.66 -19.46 14.73
CA GLY A 7 -8.67 -18.21 13.97
C GLY A 7 -7.45 -17.33 14.16
N LEU A 8 -6.23 -17.83 13.96
CA LEU A 8 -5.05 -16.98 13.82
C LEU A 8 -4.15 -17.61 12.74
N ILE A 9 -3.45 -16.77 11.97
CA ILE A 9 -2.46 -17.15 10.94
C ILE A 9 -3.04 -17.48 9.55
N ARG A 10 -3.69 -16.51 8.87
CA ARG A 10 -3.68 -16.45 7.39
C ARG A 10 -3.76 -15.03 6.79
N THR A 11 -4.01 -13.99 7.59
CA THR A 11 -4.24 -12.62 7.08
C THR A 11 -2.99 -11.73 7.06
N ASP A 12 -2.05 -11.93 7.98
CA ASP A 12 -0.92 -11.01 8.23
C ASP A 12 0.04 -10.86 7.04
N THR A 13 0.44 -11.97 6.42
CA THR A 13 1.39 -11.98 5.30
C THR A 13 0.84 -11.34 4.02
N ARG A 14 -0.47 -11.39 3.79
CA ARG A 14 -1.10 -10.85 2.58
C ARG A 14 -1.22 -9.33 2.65
N THR A 15 -1.51 -8.79 3.83
CA THR A 15 -1.50 -7.35 4.11
C THR A 15 -0.09 -6.76 4.04
N ASN A 16 0.90 -7.46 4.59
CA ASN A 16 2.30 -7.00 4.56
C ASN A 16 2.84 -6.93 3.12
N ASN A 17 2.59 -7.98 2.32
CA ASN A 17 2.95 -7.99 0.90
C ASN A 17 2.24 -6.90 0.09
N ASN A 18 1.00 -6.53 0.45
CA ASN A 18 0.27 -5.47 -0.23
C ASN A 18 0.83 -4.08 0.14
N LEU A 19 1.16 -3.86 1.42
CA LEU A 19 1.78 -2.63 1.88
C LEU A 19 3.14 -2.37 1.20
N ASP A 20 4.02 -3.37 1.19
CA ASP A 20 5.33 -3.28 0.51
C ASP A 20 5.19 -2.93 -0.97
N ARG A 21 4.18 -3.52 -1.62
CA ARG A 21 3.88 -3.26 -3.02
C ARG A 21 3.38 -1.85 -3.25
N GLN A 22 2.48 -1.35 -2.40
CA GLN A 22 2.00 0.04 -2.47
C GLN A 22 3.14 1.04 -2.28
N ILE A 23 4.01 0.80 -1.29
CA ILE A 23 5.20 1.61 -1.05
C ILE A 23 6.12 1.61 -2.29
N LYS A 24 6.36 0.44 -2.90
CA LYS A 24 7.18 0.33 -4.11
C LYS A 24 6.62 1.17 -5.26
N ILE A 25 5.31 1.15 -5.45
CA ILE A 25 4.66 1.90 -6.52
C ILE A 25 4.70 3.41 -6.25
N LYS A 26 4.42 3.83 -5.02
CA LYS A 26 4.55 5.25 -4.63
C LYS A 26 5.97 5.76 -4.81
N LYS A 27 7.00 4.94 -4.54
CA LYS A 27 8.41 5.29 -4.82
C LYS A 27 8.69 5.47 -6.31
N ILE A 28 8.09 4.65 -7.18
CA ILE A 28 8.19 4.81 -8.64
C ILE A 28 7.50 6.11 -9.07
N GLN A 29 6.29 6.38 -8.58
CA GLN A 29 5.55 7.62 -8.88
C GLN A 29 6.32 8.85 -8.43
N LEU A 30 6.97 8.80 -7.26
CA LEU A 30 7.82 9.88 -6.75
C LEU A 30 8.98 10.18 -7.70
N LYS A 31 9.67 9.14 -8.18
CA LYS A 31 10.77 9.29 -9.14
C LYS A 31 10.30 9.96 -10.44
N ILE A 32 9.16 9.53 -10.99
CA ILE A 32 8.56 10.15 -12.18
C ILE A 32 8.22 11.63 -11.91
N ALA A 33 7.67 11.94 -10.73
CA ALA A 33 7.34 13.31 -10.35
C ALA A 33 8.59 14.21 -10.21
N GLN A 34 9.68 13.66 -9.68
CA GLN A 34 10.97 14.35 -9.59
C GLN A 34 11.57 14.60 -10.97
N GLU A 35 11.61 13.58 -11.84
CA GLU A 35 12.12 13.70 -13.21
C GLU A 35 11.27 14.65 -14.06
N GLY A 36 9.95 14.67 -13.83
CA GLY A 36 9.00 15.57 -14.48
C GLY A 36 8.90 16.96 -13.86
N ASN A 37 9.68 17.27 -12.83
CA ASN A 37 9.64 18.55 -12.10
C ASN A 37 8.23 18.95 -11.64
N MET A 38 7.51 18.01 -10.99
CA MET A 38 6.13 18.17 -10.52
C MET A 38 6.08 18.39 -8.99
N PRO A 39 6.39 19.59 -8.46
CA PRO A 39 6.61 19.82 -7.02
C PRO A 39 5.41 19.47 -6.14
N PHE A 40 4.18 19.84 -6.53
CA PHE A 40 2.98 19.53 -5.76
C PHE A 40 2.68 18.03 -5.71
N VAL A 41 3.02 17.31 -6.78
CA VAL A 41 2.85 15.84 -6.84
C VAL A 41 3.90 15.16 -5.98
N ILE A 42 5.14 15.67 -5.97
CA ILE A 42 6.22 15.20 -5.10
C ILE A 42 5.79 15.30 -3.63
N GLU A 43 5.32 16.47 -3.18
CA GLU A 43 4.87 16.69 -1.80
C GLU A 43 3.70 15.78 -1.42
N ALA A 44 2.71 15.63 -2.32
CA ALA A 44 1.57 14.76 -2.08
C ALA A 44 1.98 13.28 -1.93
N ILE A 45 2.87 12.79 -2.80
CA ILE A 45 3.35 11.39 -2.74
C ILE A 45 4.22 11.16 -1.49
N GLN A 46 5.05 12.12 -1.10
CA GLN A 46 5.86 12.03 0.12
C GLN A 46 5.00 11.90 1.37
N ARG A 47 3.90 12.68 1.46
CA ARG A 47 2.93 12.56 2.55
C ARG A 47 2.27 11.18 2.59
N GLN A 48 1.83 10.68 1.43
CA GLN A 48 1.21 9.35 1.32
C GLN A 48 2.18 8.22 1.69
N LEU A 49 3.46 8.35 1.35
CA LEU A 49 4.49 7.39 1.78
C LEU A 49 4.67 7.39 3.29
N ALA A 50 4.68 8.57 3.93
CA ALA A 50 4.75 8.66 5.39
C ALA A 50 3.51 8.03 6.05
N GLU A 51 2.32 8.25 5.51
CA GLU A 51 1.07 7.63 6.00
C GLU A 51 1.11 6.10 5.89
N LEU A 52 1.60 5.57 4.75
CA LEU A 52 1.78 4.12 4.55
C LEU A 52 2.79 3.52 5.54
N GLU A 53 3.92 4.19 5.78
CA GLU A 53 4.95 3.74 6.71
C GLU A 53 4.49 3.78 8.18
N MET A 54 3.59 4.69 8.53
CA MET A 54 2.96 4.75 9.86
C MET A 54 1.88 3.69 10.07
N GLY A 55 1.48 2.95 9.03
CA GLY A 55 0.46 1.91 9.14
C GLY A 55 -0.96 2.45 9.39
N GLU A 56 -1.18 3.75 9.22
CA GLU A 56 -2.48 4.41 9.40
C GLU A 56 -3.37 4.34 8.15
N VAL A 57 -2.90 3.65 7.11
CA VAL A 57 -3.64 3.51 5.86
C VAL A 57 -4.72 2.44 6.04
N ASP A 58 -5.96 2.93 6.12
CA ASP A 58 -7.14 2.12 5.88
C ASP A 58 -7.03 1.50 4.47
N LEU A 59 -6.61 0.24 4.41
CA LEU A 59 -6.44 -0.58 3.20
C LEU A 59 -7.71 -0.68 2.34
N GLN A 60 -8.82 -0.10 2.80
CA GLN A 60 -10.09 0.01 2.09
C GLN A 60 -10.14 1.13 1.06
N GLN A 61 -9.20 2.09 1.05
CA GLN A 61 -9.46 3.36 0.37
C GLN A 61 -9.38 3.42 -1.16
N ASP A 62 -9.08 2.33 -1.88
CA ASP A 62 -9.34 2.34 -3.33
C ASP A 62 -9.54 0.91 -3.84
N SER A 63 -10.79 0.44 -3.94
CA SER A 63 -11.07 -0.85 -4.59
C SER A 63 -10.59 -0.87 -6.04
N ASP A 64 -10.68 0.28 -6.71
CA ASP A 64 -10.29 0.43 -8.12
C ASP A 64 -8.76 0.45 -8.27
N PHE A 65 -8.04 1.07 -7.34
CA PHE A 65 -6.58 0.99 -7.29
C PHE A 65 -6.12 -0.42 -6.96
N ASN A 66 -6.76 -1.09 -5.99
CA ASN A 66 -6.48 -2.50 -5.69
C ASN A 66 -6.78 -3.42 -6.88
N ALA A 67 -7.82 -3.14 -7.66
CA ALA A 67 -8.10 -3.86 -8.91
C ALA A 67 -7.01 -3.61 -9.95
N LEU A 68 -6.59 -2.35 -10.15
CA LEU A 68 -5.48 -1.99 -11.02
C LEU A 68 -4.17 -2.67 -10.58
N MET A 69 -3.96 -2.78 -9.27
CA MET A 69 -2.82 -3.46 -8.67
C MET A 69 -2.85 -4.96 -8.92
N SER A 70 -4.01 -5.60 -8.78
CA SER A 70 -4.17 -7.02 -9.09
C SER A 70 -3.87 -7.34 -10.55
N LEU A 71 -4.04 -6.40 -11.49
CA LEU A 71 -3.71 -6.61 -12.92
C LEU A 71 -2.20 -6.70 -13.18
N LEU A 72 -1.39 -6.03 -12.35
CA LEU A 72 0.07 -5.99 -12.47
C LEU A 72 0.78 -7.17 -11.79
N ASP A 73 0.03 -8.09 -11.14
CA ASP A 73 0.56 -9.26 -10.43
C ASP A 73 0.60 -10.56 -11.27
N ASN A 74 0.33 -10.48 -12.58
CA ASN A 74 0.50 -11.57 -13.55
C ASN A 74 1.72 -11.38 -14.46
#